data_AF-C4P6W5-F1
#
_entry.id   AF-C4P6W5-F1
#
_cell.length_a   1.000
_cell.length_b   1.000
_cell.length_c   1.000
_cell.angle_alpha   90.00
_cell.angle_beta   90.00
_cell.angle_gamma   90.00
#
_symmetry.space_group_name_H-M   'P 1'
#
loop_
_entity.id
_entity.type
_entity.pdbx_description
1 polymer ?
#
loop_
_entity_poly.entity_id
_entity_poly.type
_entity_poly.pdbx_seq_one_letter_code
_entity_poly.pdbx_strand_id
1 'polypeptide(L)'
;MVYYYGSWAVYRPGAGKFDVEDIDTDICTHLIYGFAGLKADTHEIVSLDPYNDLDVNYGKGAFKRFTGLKKLNPDLKTLLAIGGWNEGSSKYSQMAATEDSRAKFITSCVLFLQKFGFDGLDLDWEYPTLRGGKPEDKLNFALLLDEMRSRFDKQGLMLTAAVSAGEATIDAAYNVSALVRNLDFVHLMAYDLHGTWEQYAHHHSPLYAYAGDKGGNLKLNVDYAVQYWLKLGVPETKLVLGIGLYGRCFTLARADQHDVYSPSYQPGLPGPYTRSPGMQGFNEICESEGREAWTVVRDTHMVSPFAYRERQWCGYDDVQSVETKASYIVSFGLAGAMVWSIETDDFHGNCHAGPFPLITTIRTVLRDGKPIPTPTPTPTPTPTPEPETTTDTTTTTTTTTPSPPPPSTVCHREGFNTDPEDCTAFYSCHQVGDHWQVYHFQCAPGTVFVEDLQTCDFAQDHQDLCVNNSYSYNHQNPNSIDYDYEVDQNRLNKVPKAKKTDFLEKMKRFEKKLKEISEAAFLDTTQASVKTRTVEIPAKDDASKRSQHRQARS
;
A
#
# COMPACT_ATOMS: atom_id res chain seq x y z
N MET A 1 -15.63 8.82 7.86
CA MET A 1 -15.46 8.09 6.59
C MET A 1 -14.21 8.60 5.91
N VAL A 2 -13.20 7.74 5.76
CA VAL A 2 -11.89 8.06 5.20
C VAL A 2 -11.70 7.27 3.90
N TYR A 3 -11.49 7.91 2.75
CA TYR A 3 -11.30 7.19 1.50
C TYR A 3 -9.91 7.40 0.94
N TYR A 4 -9.21 6.31 0.66
CA TYR A 4 -8.01 6.35 -0.17
C TYR A 4 -8.41 6.41 -1.64
N TYR A 5 -7.70 7.26 -2.37
CA TYR A 5 -7.73 7.36 -3.83
C TYR A 5 -6.37 6.99 -4.38
N GLY A 6 -6.28 5.87 -5.10
CA GLY A 6 -5.07 5.47 -5.81
C GLY A 6 -4.89 6.29 -7.08
N SER A 7 -3.91 7.20 -7.11
CA SER A 7 -3.71 8.15 -8.22
C SER A 7 -3.42 7.49 -9.57
N TRP A 8 -2.95 6.24 -9.57
CA TRP A 8 -2.72 5.44 -10.78
C TRP A 8 -4.02 5.00 -11.46
N ALA A 9 -5.18 5.10 -10.78
CA ALA A 9 -6.47 4.74 -11.35
C ALA A 9 -6.84 5.55 -12.59
N VAL A 10 -6.26 6.74 -12.75
CA VAL A 10 -6.41 7.58 -13.95
C VAL A 10 -5.91 6.91 -15.23
N TYR A 11 -5.05 5.89 -15.10
CA TYR A 11 -4.46 5.14 -16.20
C TYR A 11 -5.12 3.79 -16.47
N ARG A 12 -6.12 3.41 -15.67
CA ARG A 12 -6.87 2.18 -15.93
C ARG A 12 -7.62 2.30 -17.26
N PRO A 13 -7.74 1.19 -18.01
CA PRO A 13 -8.39 1.20 -19.32
C PRO A 13 -9.91 1.30 -19.20
N GLY A 14 -10.54 1.94 -20.20
CA GLY A 14 -12.00 1.91 -20.38
C GLY A 14 -12.77 2.39 -19.15
N ALA A 15 -13.78 1.61 -18.75
CA ALA A 15 -14.63 1.88 -17.58
C ALA A 15 -13.90 1.71 -16.23
N GLY A 16 -12.64 1.28 -16.25
CA GLY A 16 -11.80 1.24 -15.06
C GLY A 16 -11.17 2.58 -14.69
N LYS A 17 -11.15 3.54 -15.62
CA LYS A 17 -10.53 4.84 -15.43
C LYS A 17 -11.26 5.62 -14.33
N PHE A 18 -10.52 6.10 -13.35
CA PHE A 18 -11.03 6.95 -12.28
C PHE A 18 -10.05 8.09 -12.02
N ASP A 19 -10.49 9.34 -12.17
CA ASP A 19 -9.72 10.56 -11.93
C ASP A 19 -10.33 11.36 -10.76
N VAL A 20 -9.70 12.47 -10.37
CA VAL A 20 -10.15 13.32 -9.26
C VAL A 20 -11.59 13.81 -9.44
N GLU A 21 -12.00 14.11 -10.67
CA GLU A 21 -13.36 14.61 -10.97
C GLU A 21 -14.45 13.56 -10.79
N ASP A 22 -14.10 12.26 -10.70
CA ASP A 22 -15.05 11.18 -10.47
C ASP A 22 -15.37 11.01 -8.97
N ILE A 23 -14.67 11.72 -8.09
CA ILE A 23 -14.89 11.66 -6.64
C ILE A 23 -16.12 12.47 -6.26
N ASP A 24 -17.14 11.78 -5.74
CA ASP A 24 -18.27 12.42 -5.06
C ASP A 24 -17.83 12.89 -3.66
N THR A 25 -17.85 14.21 -3.44
CA THR A 25 -17.44 14.83 -2.18
C THR A 25 -18.49 14.75 -1.08
N ASP A 26 -19.74 14.43 -1.40
CA ASP A 26 -20.84 14.38 -0.43
C ASP A 26 -20.85 13.06 0.36
N ILE A 27 -20.11 12.07 -0.12
CA ILE A 27 -20.01 10.75 0.51
C ILE A 27 -18.82 10.62 1.46
N CYS A 28 -17.85 11.56 1.52
CA CYS A 28 -16.64 11.46 2.35
C CYS A 28 -16.53 12.56 3.41
N THR A 29 -15.79 12.29 4.50
CA THR A 29 -15.33 13.33 5.43
C THR A 29 -13.84 13.61 5.28
N HIS A 30 -13.06 12.59 4.92
CA HIS A 30 -11.63 12.70 4.62
C HIS A 30 -11.33 11.95 3.31
N LEU A 31 -10.53 12.55 2.44
CA LEU A 31 -9.92 11.90 1.29
C LEU A 31 -8.41 11.86 1.46
N ILE A 32 -7.80 10.74 1.08
CA ILE A 32 -6.36 10.53 1.14
C ILE A 32 -5.85 10.22 -0.26
N TYR A 33 -4.97 11.10 -0.78
CA TYR A 33 -4.34 10.92 -2.08
C TYR A 33 -3.16 9.95 -1.93
N GLY A 34 -3.26 8.76 -2.53
CA GLY A 34 -2.19 7.79 -2.63
C GLY A 34 -1.49 7.88 -3.99
N PHE A 35 -0.18 8.08 -4.12
CA PHE A 35 0.79 8.35 -3.06
C PHE A 35 1.83 9.39 -3.50
N ALA A 36 2.40 10.07 -2.51
CA ALA A 36 3.73 10.66 -2.62
C ALA A 36 4.80 9.64 -2.23
N GLY A 37 6.05 9.93 -2.62
CA GLY A 37 7.20 9.09 -2.33
C GLY A 37 8.26 9.78 -1.49
N LEU A 38 9.28 9.01 -1.12
CA LEU A 38 10.45 9.48 -0.40
C LEU A 38 11.71 9.40 -1.27
N LYS A 39 12.41 10.52 -1.43
CA LYS A 39 13.67 10.57 -2.16
C LYS A 39 14.81 10.08 -1.26
N ALA A 40 15.46 8.97 -1.64
CA ALA A 40 16.38 8.25 -0.76
C ALA A 40 17.64 9.05 -0.35
N ASP A 41 18.14 9.92 -1.22
CA ASP A 41 19.39 10.68 -1.02
C ASP A 41 19.24 11.90 -0.08
N THR A 42 18.06 12.50 -0.09
CA THR A 42 17.76 13.81 0.52
C THR A 42 16.77 13.69 1.66
N HIS A 43 16.06 12.56 1.74
CA HIS A 43 14.97 12.29 2.66
C HIS A 43 13.78 13.26 2.50
N GLU A 44 13.62 13.82 1.31
CA GLU A 44 12.53 14.75 1.02
C GLU A 44 11.33 14.03 0.40
N ILE A 45 10.12 14.49 0.74
CA ILE A 45 8.90 14.07 0.05
C ILE A 45 8.93 14.50 -1.42
N VAL A 46 8.45 13.62 -2.30
CA VAL A 46 8.41 13.86 -3.75
C VAL A 46 7.13 13.31 -4.36
N SER A 47 6.75 13.82 -5.54
CA SER A 47 5.70 13.21 -6.37
C SER A 47 6.25 11.95 -7.04
N LEU A 48 5.46 10.88 -7.05
CA LEU A 48 5.77 9.63 -7.76
C LEU A 48 5.40 9.70 -9.24
N ASP A 49 4.41 10.51 -9.60
CA ASP A 49 4.03 10.78 -10.98
C ASP A 49 3.94 12.29 -11.25
N PRO A 50 5.08 12.96 -11.54
CA PRO A 50 5.09 14.40 -11.79
C PRO A 50 4.19 14.85 -12.95
N TYR A 51 3.89 13.97 -13.91
CA TYR A 51 3.04 14.29 -15.04
C TYR A 51 1.57 14.38 -14.62
N ASN A 52 1.08 13.45 -13.78
CA ASN A 52 -0.27 13.54 -13.25
C ASN A 52 -0.39 14.55 -12.12
N ASP A 53 0.54 14.50 -11.17
CA ASP A 53 0.43 15.17 -9.87
C ASP A 53 0.64 16.68 -9.95
N LEU A 54 1.63 17.14 -10.74
CA LEU A 54 2.11 18.52 -10.73
C LEU A 54 1.52 19.34 -11.88
N ASP A 55 1.43 20.66 -11.69
CA ASP A 55 0.92 21.62 -12.68
C ASP A 55 2.05 22.32 -13.47
N VAL A 56 3.24 21.73 -13.47
CA VAL A 56 4.41 22.19 -14.22
C VAL A 56 4.65 21.30 -15.42
N ASN A 57 5.37 21.80 -16.43
CA ASN A 57 5.75 21.01 -17.61
C ASN A 57 4.58 20.30 -18.31
N TYR A 58 3.44 20.98 -18.45
CA TYR A 58 2.20 20.43 -19.02
C TYR A 58 1.56 19.27 -18.21
N GLY A 59 1.95 19.13 -16.94
CA GLY A 59 1.33 18.17 -16.04
C GLY A 59 -0.12 18.53 -15.69
N LYS A 60 -0.88 17.52 -15.25
CA LYS A 60 -2.32 17.61 -15.03
C LYS A 60 -2.71 18.25 -13.69
N GLY A 61 -1.76 18.49 -12.80
CA GLY A 61 -1.99 19.18 -11.52
C GLY A 61 -2.94 18.46 -10.57
N ALA A 62 -2.96 17.12 -10.58
CA ALA A 62 -3.90 16.31 -9.80
C ALA A 62 -3.90 16.65 -8.30
N PHE A 63 -2.75 16.98 -7.69
CA PHE A 63 -2.73 17.42 -6.29
C PHE A 63 -3.60 18.65 -6.04
N LYS A 64 -3.49 19.68 -6.89
CA LYS A 64 -4.28 20.91 -6.74
C LYS A 64 -5.75 20.71 -7.10
N ARG A 65 -6.04 19.81 -8.05
CA ARG A 65 -7.42 19.42 -8.39
C ARG A 65 -8.06 18.71 -7.18
N PHE A 66 -7.33 17.78 -6.58
CA PHE A 66 -7.79 16.98 -5.44
C PHE A 66 -8.03 17.83 -4.19
N THR A 67 -7.08 18.68 -3.79
CA THR A 67 -7.31 19.62 -2.68
C THR A 67 -8.36 20.67 -3.02
N GLY A 68 -8.56 20.94 -4.32
CA GLY A 68 -9.62 21.79 -4.86
C GLY A 68 -11.03 21.26 -4.66
N LEU A 69 -11.22 19.95 -4.42
CA LEU A 69 -12.52 19.34 -4.10
C LEU A 69 -13.18 19.97 -2.86
N LYS A 70 -12.40 20.58 -1.96
CA LYS A 70 -12.90 21.37 -0.83
C LYS A 70 -13.75 22.57 -1.23
N LYS A 71 -13.71 23.00 -2.50
CA LYS A 71 -14.62 24.03 -3.02
C LYS A 71 -16.05 23.51 -3.21
N LEU A 72 -16.21 22.21 -3.42
CA LEU A 72 -17.51 21.53 -3.54
C LEU A 72 -18.05 21.19 -2.14
N ASN A 73 -17.18 20.70 -1.26
CA ASN A 73 -17.50 20.42 0.15
C ASN A 73 -16.48 21.11 1.09
N PRO A 74 -16.79 22.29 1.66
CA PRO A 74 -15.87 23.04 2.52
C PRO A 74 -15.46 22.33 3.82
N ASP A 75 -16.24 21.35 4.29
CA ASP A 75 -15.94 20.59 5.51
C ASP A 75 -14.96 19.43 5.24
N LEU A 76 -14.74 19.10 3.97
CA LEU A 76 -13.87 18.01 3.54
C LEU A 76 -12.41 18.24 3.96
N LYS A 77 -11.77 17.18 4.46
CA LYS A 77 -10.32 17.14 4.68
C LYS A 77 -9.63 16.33 3.61
N THR A 78 -8.51 16.84 3.12
CA THR A 78 -7.68 16.21 2.10
C THR A 78 -6.29 15.97 2.65
N LEU A 79 -5.87 14.72 2.74
CA LEU A 79 -4.54 14.32 3.19
C LEU A 79 -3.76 13.74 2.00
N LEU A 80 -2.43 13.78 2.11
CA LEU A 80 -1.52 13.11 1.19
C LEU A 80 -0.90 11.91 1.92
N ALA A 81 -1.07 10.70 1.37
CA ALA A 81 -0.35 9.54 1.86
C ALA A 81 1.04 9.47 1.26
N ILE A 82 2.03 9.10 2.08
CA ILE A 82 3.40 8.82 1.64
C ILE A 82 3.80 7.41 2.05
N GLY A 83 4.35 6.64 1.12
CA GLY A 83 4.66 5.22 1.33
C GLY A 83 3.87 4.32 0.42
N GLY A 84 3.21 3.34 1.01
CA GLY A 84 2.56 2.24 0.32
C GLY A 84 3.54 1.12 -0.06
N TRP A 85 2.98 -0.05 -0.31
CA TRP A 85 3.73 -1.28 -0.62
C TRP A 85 4.90 -1.10 -1.60
N ASN A 86 4.68 -0.41 -2.73
CA ASN A 86 5.66 -0.27 -3.82
C ASN A 86 6.84 0.65 -3.51
N GLU A 87 6.72 1.56 -2.55
CA GLU A 87 7.84 2.43 -2.15
C GLU A 87 8.92 1.68 -1.35
N GLY A 88 8.59 0.50 -0.82
CA GLY A 88 9.48 -0.30 0.02
C GLY A 88 9.70 0.30 1.42
N SER A 89 10.57 -0.31 2.22
CA SER A 89 10.79 0.08 3.63
C SER A 89 12.19 0.65 3.90
N SER A 90 13.22 0.19 3.19
CA SER A 90 14.63 0.53 3.47
C SER A 90 14.92 2.03 3.49
N LYS A 91 14.32 2.81 2.60
CA LYS A 91 14.52 4.27 2.55
C LYS A 91 13.83 5.02 3.68
N TYR A 92 12.72 4.49 4.20
CA TYR A 92 12.04 5.03 5.38
C TYR A 92 12.83 4.72 6.65
N SER A 93 13.38 3.52 6.77
CA SER A 93 14.30 3.17 7.86
C SER A 93 15.50 4.13 7.92
N GLN A 94 16.12 4.43 6.76
CA GLN A 94 17.22 5.39 6.67
C GLN A 94 16.79 6.81 7.07
N MET A 95 15.64 7.28 6.60
CA MET A 95 15.13 8.60 6.95
C MET A 95 14.79 8.72 8.44
N ALA A 96 14.22 7.68 9.05
CA ALA A 96 13.82 7.71 10.44
C ALA A 96 15.02 7.63 11.41
N ALA A 97 16.17 7.11 10.96
CA ALA A 97 17.30 6.72 11.81
C ALA A 97 17.97 7.87 12.60
N THR A 98 17.97 9.11 12.09
CA THR A 98 18.66 10.24 12.75
C THR A 98 17.76 11.45 12.90
N GLU A 99 17.99 12.26 13.93
CA GLU A 99 17.26 13.52 14.13
C GLU A 99 17.37 14.46 12.93
N ASP A 100 18.57 14.56 12.33
CA ASP A 100 18.80 15.39 11.15
C ASP A 100 18.00 14.92 9.93
N SER A 101 17.96 13.62 9.66
CA SER A 101 17.21 13.06 8.53
C SER A 101 15.71 13.20 8.72
N ARG A 102 15.20 12.97 9.95
CA ARG A 102 13.80 13.23 10.30
C ARG A 102 13.47 14.71 10.15
N ALA A 103 14.29 15.62 10.67
CA ALA A 103 14.04 17.07 10.59
C ALA A 103 13.96 17.58 9.14
N LYS A 104 14.82 17.06 8.24
CA LYS A 104 14.75 17.33 6.80
C LYS A 104 13.43 16.84 6.19
N PHE A 105 13.09 15.58 6.44
CA PHE A 105 11.86 14.99 5.96
C PHE A 105 10.62 15.77 6.42
N ILE A 106 10.50 16.04 7.72
CA ILE A 106 9.36 16.76 8.31
C ILE A 106 9.25 18.17 7.71
N THR A 107 10.38 18.86 7.53
CA THR A 107 10.38 20.20 6.92
C THR A 107 9.93 20.14 5.47
N SER A 108 10.40 19.15 4.70
CA SER A 108 9.95 18.95 3.31
C SER A 108 8.45 18.65 3.23
N CYS A 109 7.91 17.84 4.14
CA CYS A 109 6.48 17.53 4.22
C CYS A 109 5.65 18.79 4.44
N VAL A 110 5.99 19.61 5.44
CA VAL A 110 5.25 20.85 5.72
C VAL A 110 5.22 21.75 4.48
N LEU A 111 6.36 21.97 3.83
CA LEU A 111 6.44 22.81 2.64
C LEU A 111 5.63 22.25 1.47
N PHE A 112 5.67 20.93 1.26
CA PHE A 112 4.96 20.26 0.19
C PHE A 112 3.44 20.33 0.39
N LEU A 113 2.96 19.99 1.59
CA LEU A 113 1.53 20.01 1.93
C LEU A 113 0.95 21.43 1.79
N GLN A 114 1.66 22.45 2.29
CA GLN A 114 1.26 23.85 2.14
C GLN A 114 1.22 24.30 0.67
N LYS A 115 2.22 23.90 -0.12
CA LYS A 115 2.29 24.23 -1.55
C LYS A 115 1.09 23.72 -2.34
N PHE A 116 0.60 22.54 -2.00
CA PHE A 116 -0.52 21.89 -2.72
C PHE A 116 -1.87 22.01 -2.01
N GLY A 117 -1.91 22.57 -0.80
CA GLY A 117 -3.15 22.87 -0.07
C GLY A 117 -3.77 21.67 0.65
N PHE A 118 -2.95 20.67 1.00
CA PHE A 118 -3.39 19.53 1.81
C PHE A 118 -3.56 19.92 3.27
N ASP A 119 -4.51 19.28 3.95
CA ASP A 119 -4.84 19.49 5.37
C ASP A 119 -4.03 18.60 6.31
N GLY A 120 -3.26 17.65 5.78
CA GLY A 120 -2.44 16.76 6.60
C GLY A 120 -1.67 15.71 5.79
N LEU A 121 -0.93 14.88 6.52
CA LEU A 121 -0.17 13.75 5.98
C LEU A 121 -0.66 12.45 6.61
N ASP A 122 -0.67 11.41 5.79
CA ASP A 122 -0.91 10.03 6.20
C ASP A 122 0.37 9.21 5.96
N LEU A 123 0.84 8.52 7.00
CA LEU A 123 2.09 7.76 6.97
C LEU A 123 1.83 6.27 6.70
N ASP A 124 2.22 5.83 5.51
CA ASP A 124 1.99 4.46 5.04
C ASP A 124 3.32 3.73 4.88
N TRP A 125 4.16 3.76 5.92
CA TRP A 125 5.39 2.99 5.95
C TRP A 125 5.05 1.52 6.18
N GLU A 126 5.25 0.70 5.14
CA GLU A 126 5.01 -0.75 5.16
C GLU A 126 6.32 -1.56 5.13
N TYR A 127 6.85 -2.03 6.25
CA TYR A 127 6.53 -1.64 7.63
C TYR A 127 7.83 -1.28 8.36
N PRO A 128 7.80 -0.42 9.40
CA PRO A 128 8.93 -0.28 10.31
C PRO A 128 9.44 -1.67 10.72
N THR A 129 10.77 -1.86 10.76
CA THR A 129 11.47 -3.12 11.09
C THR A 129 11.43 -4.21 10.02
N LEU A 130 10.51 -4.17 9.06
CA LEU A 130 10.31 -5.21 8.05
C LEU A 130 10.71 -4.73 6.66
N ARG A 131 10.76 -5.65 5.68
CA ARG A 131 10.98 -5.36 4.24
C ARG A 131 12.25 -4.54 3.95
N GLY A 132 13.33 -4.85 4.68
CA GLY A 132 14.60 -4.12 4.60
C GLY A 132 14.79 -3.05 5.69
N GLY A 133 13.84 -2.94 6.63
CA GLY A 133 13.97 -2.17 7.86
C GLY A 133 14.88 -2.83 8.91
N LYS A 134 15.04 -2.14 10.05
CA LYS A 134 15.87 -2.56 11.19
C LYS A 134 15.07 -2.56 12.49
N PRO A 135 15.44 -3.34 13.53
CA PRO A 135 14.72 -3.37 14.79
C PRO A 135 14.57 -1.99 15.47
N GLU A 136 15.54 -1.08 15.28
CA GLU A 136 15.49 0.28 15.81
C GLU A 136 14.36 1.12 15.22
N ASP A 137 13.82 0.72 14.06
CA ASP A 137 12.74 1.43 13.38
C ASP A 137 11.48 1.56 14.24
N LYS A 138 11.22 0.61 15.16
CA LYS A 138 10.12 0.72 16.11
C LYS A 138 10.23 1.98 16.98
N LEU A 139 11.43 2.29 17.45
CA LEU A 139 11.70 3.50 18.23
C LEU A 139 11.82 4.72 17.30
N ASN A 140 12.49 4.58 16.17
CA ASN A 140 12.69 5.69 15.23
C ASN A 140 11.38 6.20 14.64
N PHE A 141 10.42 5.31 14.37
CA PHE A 141 9.08 5.69 13.95
C PHE A 141 8.33 6.44 15.06
N ALA A 142 8.47 6.02 16.33
CA ALA A 142 7.92 6.76 17.46
C ALA A 142 8.49 8.17 17.58
N LEU A 143 9.81 8.33 17.45
CA LEU A 143 10.49 9.63 17.47
C LEU A 143 10.06 10.51 16.30
N LEU A 144 9.92 9.93 15.11
CA LEU A 144 9.40 10.63 13.93
C LEU A 144 7.99 11.18 14.20
N LEU A 145 7.10 10.39 14.78
CA LEU A 145 5.74 10.83 15.12
C LEU A 145 5.73 11.95 16.16
N ASP A 146 6.54 11.86 17.22
CA ASP A 146 6.65 12.91 18.24
C ASP A 146 7.12 14.24 17.62
N GLU A 147 8.14 14.18 16.76
CA GLU A 147 8.68 15.35 16.06
C GLU A 147 7.71 15.93 15.03
N MET A 148 7.02 15.06 14.28
CA MET A 148 5.99 15.46 13.31
C MET A 148 4.84 16.16 14.00
N ARG A 149 4.29 15.61 15.09
CA ARG A 149 3.18 16.21 15.83
C ARG A 149 3.50 17.63 16.28
N SER A 150 4.67 17.81 16.90
CA SER A 150 5.17 19.12 17.37
C SER A 150 5.28 20.16 16.24
N ARG A 151 5.64 19.72 15.03
CA ARG A 151 5.73 20.59 13.85
C ARG A 151 4.37 20.85 13.20
N PHE A 152 3.52 19.84 13.12
CA PHE A 152 2.24 19.87 12.41
C PHE A 152 1.18 20.67 13.19
N ASP A 153 1.18 20.59 14.52
CA ASP A 153 0.29 21.42 15.38
C ASP A 153 0.45 22.91 15.12
N LYS A 154 1.70 23.37 14.93
CA LYS A 154 2.01 24.77 14.63
C LYS A 154 1.50 25.22 13.27
N GLN A 155 1.21 24.28 12.37
CA GLN A 155 0.72 24.54 11.02
C GLN A 155 -0.76 24.19 10.86
N GLY A 156 -1.41 23.64 11.89
CA GLY A 156 -2.79 23.14 11.80
C GLY A 156 -2.95 21.94 10.87
N LEU A 157 -1.91 21.12 10.71
CA LEU A 157 -1.93 19.93 9.85
C LEU A 157 -2.34 18.69 10.63
N MET A 158 -3.14 17.83 10.00
CA MET A 158 -3.47 16.50 10.51
C MET A 158 -2.31 15.52 10.28
N LEU A 159 -2.21 14.53 11.16
CA LEU A 159 -1.27 13.41 11.05
C LEU A 159 -2.00 12.10 11.32
N THR A 160 -2.02 11.22 10.34
CA THR A 160 -2.60 9.86 10.43
C THR A 160 -1.57 8.82 9.96
N ALA A 161 -1.88 7.54 10.14
CA ALA A 161 -1.06 6.46 9.59
C ALA A 161 -1.90 5.22 9.29
N ALA A 162 -1.61 4.56 8.17
CA ALA A 162 -2.04 3.20 7.91
C ALA A 162 -1.19 2.19 8.71
N VAL A 163 -1.85 1.27 9.41
CA VAL A 163 -1.19 0.28 10.28
C VAL A 163 -1.66 -1.14 10.00
N SER A 164 -0.76 -2.10 10.22
CA SER A 164 -1.03 -3.52 9.99
C SER A 164 -2.10 -4.10 10.91
N ALA A 165 -2.82 -5.11 10.40
CA ALA A 165 -3.72 -5.96 11.18
C ALA A 165 -3.06 -7.24 11.75
N GLY A 166 -1.86 -7.60 11.30
CA GLY A 166 -1.18 -8.82 11.74
C GLY A 166 -0.42 -8.63 13.06
N GLU A 167 -0.75 -9.42 14.08
CA GLU A 167 -0.14 -9.34 15.43
C GLU A 167 1.40 -9.29 15.41
N ALA A 168 2.04 -10.17 14.63
CA ALA A 168 3.50 -10.22 14.54
C ALA A 168 4.10 -8.90 14.01
N THR A 169 3.47 -8.30 13.00
CA THR A 169 3.88 -6.99 12.47
C THR A 169 3.58 -5.89 13.48
N ILE A 170 2.43 -5.95 14.18
CA ILE A 170 2.06 -4.96 15.19
C ILE A 170 3.11 -4.91 16.30
N ASP A 171 3.48 -6.07 16.84
CA ASP A 171 4.44 -6.21 17.92
C ASP A 171 5.85 -5.79 17.50
N ALA A 172 6.24 -6.06 16.26
CA ALA A 172 7.55 -5.68 15.73
C ALA A 172 7.64 -4.17 15.42
N ALA A 173 6.64 -3.60 14.76
CA ALA A 173 6.75 -2.31 14.09
C ALA A 173 6.34 -1.10 14.95
N TYR A 174 5.40 -1.26 15.90
CA TYR A 174 4.70 -0.10 16.44
C TYR A 174 4.89 0.13 17.94
N ASN A 175 5.25 1.36 18.30
CA ASN A 175 5.08 1.87 19.65
C ASN A 175 3.66 2.46 19.79
N VAL A 176 2.72 1.66 20.31
CA VAL A 176 1.30 2.03 20.36
C VAL A 176 1.06 3.31 21.16
N SER A 177 1.78 3.52 22.26
CA SER A 177 1.68 4.76 23.05
C SER A 177 2.08 6.00 22.25
N ALA A 178 3.07 5.91 21.37
CA ALA A 178 3.46 7.01 20.49
C ALA A 178 2.41 7.25 19.39
N LEU A 179 1.83 6.19 18.82
CA LEU A 179 0.73 6.32 17.85
C LEU A 179 -0.46 7.07 18.48
N VAL A 180 -0.93 6.62 19.65
CA VAL A 180 -2.08 7.21 20.34
C VAL A 180 -1.85 8.67 20.71
N ARG A 181 -0.62 9.02 21.11
CA ARG A 181 -0.28 10.38 21.51
C ARG A 181 -0.27 11.36 20.33
N ASN A 182 0.22 10.91 19.17
CA ASN A 182 0.57 11.79 18.05
C ASN A 182 -0.41 11.75 16.89
N LEU A 183 -1.08 10.63 16.63
CA LEU A 183 -1.97 10.51 15.47
C LEU A 183 -3.37 11.03 15.80
N ASP A 184 -3.96 11.74 14.85
CA ASP A 184 -5.37 12.14 14.89
C ASP A 184 -6.26 10.89 14.76
N PHE A 185 -5.95 10.04 13.79
CA PHE A 185 -6.58 8.73 13.55
C PHE A 185 -5.56 7.66 13.23
N VAL A 186 -5.89 6.42 13.57
CA VAL A 186 -5.14 5.20 13.23
C VAL A 186 -5.95 4.41 12.22
N HIS A 187 -5.49 4.30 10.97
CA HIS A 187 -6.18 3.59 9.90
C HIS A 187 -5.75 2.11 9.89
N LEU A 188 -6.59 1.23 10.41
CA LEU A 188 -6.29 -0.20 10.48
C LEU A 188 -6.52 -0.87 9.12
N MET A 189 -5.46 -1.39 8.50
CA MET A 189 -5.56 -2.16 7.25
C MET A 189 -6.06 -3.60 7.54
N ALA A 190 -7.34 -3.74 7.87
CA ALA A 190 -7.99 -5.01 8.21
C ALA A 190 -8.38 -5.85 6.97
N TYR A 191 -7.47 -5.93 6.02
CA TYR A 191 -7.55 -6.65 4.76
C TYR A 191 -6.16 -7.20 4.44
N ASP A 192 -6.05 -8.03 3.39
CA ASP A 192 -4.81 -8.76 3.07
C ASP A 192 -4.33 -9.67 4.20
N LEU A 193 -5.28 -10.22 4.96
CA LEU A 193 -5.02 -11.21 6.00
C LEU A 193 -4.67 -12.58 5.39
N HIS A 194 -5.15 -12.82 4.17
CA HIS A 194 -4.87 -13.99 3.35
C HIS A 194 -4.70 -13.59 1.89
N GLY A 195 -3.97 -14.38 1.11
CA GLY A 195 -3.64 -14.02 -0.26
C GLY A 195 -2.73 -15.03 -0.97
N THR A 196 -2.27 -14.65 -2.16
CA THR A 196 -1.53 -15.55 -3.07
C THR A 196 -0.12 -15.90 -2.59
N TRP A 197 0.33 -15.34 -1.46
CA TRP A 197 1.54 -15.77 -0.75
C TRP A 197 1.33 -17.08 0.04
N GLU A 198 0.09 -17.54 0.17
CA GLU A 198 -0.27 -18.84 0.74
C GLU A 198 -0.48 -19.89 -0.36
N GLN A 199 -0.40 -21.18 0.01
CA GLN A 199 -0.62 -22.31 -0.92
C GLN A 199 -2.07 -22.82 -0.95
N TYR A 200 -3.00 -21.99 -0.50
CA TYR A 200 -4.42 -22.30 -0.43
C TYR A 200 -5.27 -21.05 -0.65
N ALA A 201 -6.52 -21.23 -1.10
CA ALA A 201 -7.48 -20.16 -1.21
C ALA A 201 -8.10 -19.85 0.17
N HIS A 202 -8.13 -18.57 0.55
CA HIS A 202 -8.77 -18.09 1.76
C HIS A 202 -9.25 -16.65 1.59
N HIS A 203 -10.23 -16.24 2.38
CA HIS A 203 -10.78 -14.88 2.34
C HIS A 203 -9.79 -13.88 2.92
N HIS A 204 -9.57 -12.73 2.27
CA HIS A 204 -8.54 -11.75 2.66
C HIS A 204 -8.95 -10.77 3.76
N SER A 205 -10.24 -10.65 4.05
CA SER A 205 -10.79 -9.78 5.10
C SER A 205 -11.96 -10.47 5.84
N PRO A 206 -11.79 -11.68 6.43
CA PRO A 206 -12.88 -12.33 7.13
C PRO A 206 -13.19 -11.55 8.42
N LEU A 207 -14.47 -11.34 8.75
CA LEU A 207 -14.84 -10.62 9.97
C LEU A 207 -14.42 -11.39 11.22
N TYR A 208 -14.73 -12.68 11.26
CA TYR A 208 -14.30 -13.62 12.29
C TYR A 208 -13.52 -14.79 11.65
N ALA A 209 -12.77 -15.52 12.47
CA ALA A 209 -12.05 -16.71 12.04
C ALA A 209 -12.99 -17.74 11.39
N TYR A 210 -12.53 -18.39 10.34
CA TYR A 210 -13.20 -19.52 9.73
C TYR A 210 -13.15 -20.73 10.68
N ALA A 211 -14.19 -21.56 10.70
CA ALA A 211 -14.24 -22.72 11.60
C ALA A 211 -13.06 -23.72 11.39
N GLY A 212 -12.56 -23.77 10.15
CA GLY A 212 -11.38 -24.55 9.78
C GLY A 212 -10.06 -24.00 10.32
N ASP A 213 -10.00 -22.73 10.74
CA ASP A 213 -8.75 -22.08 11.12
C ASP A 213 -8.07 -22.76 12.32
N LYS A 214 -6.74 -22.82 12.27
CA LYS A 214 -5.87 -23.38 13.31
C LYS A 214 -4.63 -22.52 13.47
N GLY A 215 -4.00 -22.62 14.65
CA GLY A 215 -2.73 -21.94 14.92
C GLY A 215 -2.81 -20.43 14.71
N GLY A 216 -1.87 -19.87 13.94
CA GLY A 216 -1.80 -18.45 13.64
C GLY A 216 -3.04 -17.91 12.90
N ASN A 217 -3.69 -18.73 12.06
CA ASN A 217 -4.82 -18.27 11.24
C ASN A 217 -6.05 -17.88 12.08
N LEU A 218 -6.18 -18.42 13.31
CA LEU A 218 -7.23 -18.00 14.25
C LEU A 218 -7.18 -16.51 14.59
N LYS A 219 -6.04 -15.85 14.32
CA LYS A 219 -5.78 -14.43 14.58
C LYS A 219 -5.89 -13.55 13.32
N LEU A 220 -6.01 -14.16 12.14
CA LEU A 220 -6.03 -13.47 10.84
C LEU A 220 -7.47 -13.10 10.44
N ASN A 221 -8.15 -12.34 11.30
CA ASN A 221 -9.50 -11.82 11.05
C ASN A 221 -9.65 -10.40 11.61
N VAL A 222 -10.67 -9.69 11.11
CA VAL A 222 -10.93 -8.28 11.45
C VAL A 222 -11.19 -8.10 12.95
N ASP A 223 -12.02 -8.94 13.55
CA ASP A 223 -12.34 -8.86 14.98
C ASP A 223 -11.08 -8.97 15.85
N TYR A 224 -10.26 -9.99 15.61
CA TYR A 224 -9.01 -10.17 16.34
C TYR A 224 -8.10 -8.94 16.23
N ALA A 225 -7.89 -8.44 15.01
CA ALA A 225 -7.03 -7.27 14.78
C ALA A 225 -7.54 -6.03 15.53
N VAL A 226 -8.84 -5.75 15.48
CA VAL A 226 -9.47 -4.65 16.22
C VAL A 226 -9.28 -4.83 17.73
N GLN A 227 -9.65 -6.00 18.27
CA GLN A 227 -9.51 -6.28 19.70
C GLN A 227 -8.05 -6.17 20.16
N TYR A 228 -7.09 -6.59 19.34
CA TYR A 228 -5.69 -6.50 19.66
C TYR A 228 -5.21 -5.05 19.77
N TRP A 229 -5.56 -4.20 18.80
CA TRP A 229 -5.24 -2.77 18.86
C TRP A 229 -5.88 -2.05 20.05
N LEU A 230 -7.15 -2.36 20.37
CA LEU A 230 -7.83 -1.83 21.56
C LEU A 230 -7.15 -2.29 22.84
N LYS A 231 -6.79 -3.58 22.94
CA LYS A 231 -6.08 -4.15 24.09
C LYS A 231 -4.71 -3.50 24.32
N LEU A 232 -4.00 -3.12 23.24
CA LEU A 232 -2.74 -2.41 23.33
C LEU A 232 -2.88 -0.93 23.73
N GLY A 233 -4.11 -0.41 23.81
CA GLY A 233 -4.41 0.91 24.36
C GLY A 233 -4.76 1.97 23.32
N VAL A 234 -5.06 1.59 22.07
CA VAL A 234 -5.64 2.55 21.11
C VAL A 234 -7.09 2.83 21.51
N PRO A 235 -7.48 4.10 21.73
CA PRO A 235 -8.87 4.44 21.98
C PRO A 235 -9.75 4.09 20.78
N GLU A 236 -10.95 3.55 21.02
CA GLU A 236 -11.97 3.29 20.00
C GLU A 236 -12.22 4.52 19.13
N THR A 237 -12.25 5.71 19.75
CA THR A 237 -12.44 7.02 19.11
C THR A 237 -11.29 7.48 18.22
N LYS A 238 -10.18 6.74 18.14
CA LYS A 238 -9.08 6.97 17.20
C LYS A 238 -8.88 5.86 16.17
N LEU A 239 -9.41 4.66 16.44
CA LEU A 239 -9.25 3.51 15.56
C LEU A 239 -10.29 3.55 14.44
N VAL A 240 -9.82 3.66 13.20
CA VAL A 240 -10.65 3.66 11.99
C VAL A 240 -10.47 2.31 11.29
N LEU A 241 -11.56 1.57 11.11
CA LEU A 241 -11.50 0.22 10.53
C LEU A 241 -11.42 0.30 8.99
N GLY A 242 -10.37 -0.26 8.41
CA GLY A 242 -10.21 -0.40 6.97
C GLY A 242 -11.07 -1.52 6.39
N ILE A 243 -11.71 -1.24 5.25
CA ILE A 243 -12.49 -2.18 4.45
C ILE A 243 -11.92 -2.17 3.03
N GLY A 244 -11.49 -3.34 2.55
CA GLY A 244 -10.99 -3.50 1.18
C GLY A 244 -12.15 -3.61 0.19
N LEU A 245 -12.24 -2.69 -0.78
CA LEU A 245 -13.24 -2.71 -1.86
C LEU A 245 -12.71 -3.48 -3.08
N TYR A 246 -12.04 -4.59 -2.82
CA TYR A 246 -11.42 -5.48 -3.79
C TYR A 246 -11.43 -6.89 -3.21
N GLY A 247 -11.12 -7.89 -4.03
CA GLY A 247 -10.93 -9.27 -3.60
C GLY A 247 -9.50 -9.75 -3.85
N ARG A 248 -9.09 -10.77 -3.07
CA ARG A 248 -7.92 -11.60 -3.39
C ARG A 248 -8.39 -12.84 -4.13
N CYS A 249 -7.78 -13.07 -5.28
CA CYS A 249 -8.20 -14.09 -6.23
C CYS A 249 -7.10 -15.13 -6.44
N PHE A 250 -7.52 -16.36 -6.71
CA PHE A 250 -6.68 -17.55 -6.74
C PHE A 250 -7.05 -18.40 -7.94
N THR A 251 -6.06 -19.13 -8.47
CA THR A 251 -6.28 -20.23 -9.40
C THR A 251 -6.11 -21.55 -8.65
N LEU A 252 -7.24 -22.16 -8.28
CA LEU A 252 -7.32 -23.44 -7.58
C LEU A 252 -6.58 -24.54 -8.34
N ALA A 253 -6.00 -25.50 -7.62
CA ALA A 253 -5.36 -26.67 -8.20
C ALA A 253 -6.37 -27.51 -9.00
N ARG A 254 -7.61 -27.61 -8.51
CA ARG A 254 -8.70 -28.35 -9.14
C ARG A 254 -10.02 -27.59 -9.02
N ALA A 255 -10.87 -27.68 -10.05
CA ALA A 255 -12.16 -26.98 -10.08
C ALA A 255 -13.21 -27.59 -9.12
N ASP A 256 -13.04 -28.86 -8.74
CA ASP A 256 -13.92 -29.56 -7.79
C ASP A 256 -13.51 -29.38 -6.32
N GLN A 257 -12.47 -28.58 -6.06
CA GLN A 257 -12.00 -28.21 -4.72
C GLN A 257 -12.05 -26.69 -4.59
N HIS A 258 -13.18 -26.18 -4.13
CA HIS A 258 -13.50 -24.75 -4.10
C HIS A 258 -13.76 -24.19 -2.70
N ASP A 259 -13.68 -25.02 -1.66
CA ASP A 259 -13.87 -24.59 -0.28
C ASP A 259 -12.68 -23.76 0.21
N VAL A 260 -12.86 -23.02 1.29
CA VAL A 260 -11.74 -22.38 2.01
C VAL A 260 -10.69 -23.45 2.37
N TYR A 261 -9.42 -23.11 2.24
CA TYR A 261 -8.25 -24.01 2.29
C TYR A 261 -8.05 -24.93 1.08
N SER A 262 -8.85 -24.80 0.01
CA SER A 262 -8.59 -25.54 -1.22
C SER A 262 -7.21 -25.17 -1.80
N PRO A 263 -6.41 -26.16 -2.24
CA PRO A 263 -5.05 -25.89 -2.72
C PRO A 263 -5.03 -24.90 -3.89
N SER A 264 -4.13 -23.93 -3.83
CA SER A 264 -3.90 -22.95 -4.88
C SER A 264 -2.43 -22.59 -4.94
N TYR A 265 -1.85 -22.56 -6.14
CA TYR A 265 -0.43 -22.28 -6.35
C TYR A 265 -0.18 -21.11 -7.30
N GLN A 266 -1.26 -20.48 -7.76
CA GLN A 266 -1.21 -19.43 -8.77
C GLN A 266 -2.19 -18.32 -8.39
N PRO A 267 -1.84 -17.06 -8.70
CA PRO A 267 -2.79 -15.98 -8.59
C PRO A 267 -4.01 -16.23 -9.48
N GLY A 268 -5.16 -15.69 -9.07
CA GLY A 268 -6.32 -15.59 -9.95
C GLY A 268 -6.01 -14.71 -11.16
N LEU A 269 -6.76 -14.92 -12.25
CA LEU A 269 -6.57 -14.16 -13.47
C LEU A 269 -6.78 -12.65 -13.22
N PRO A 270 -5.97 -11.78 -13.85
CA PRO A 270 -6.11 -10.34 -13.69
C PRO A 270 -7.46 -9.87 -14.24
N GLY A 271 -8.09 -8.92 -13.54
CA GLY A 271 -9.30 -8.25 -14.03
C GLY A 271 -9.03 -7.32 -15.23
N PRO A 272 -10.08 -6.92 -15.97
CA PRO A 272 -9.94 -6.13 -17.19
C PRO A 272 -9.41 -4.69 -16.96
N TYR A 273 -9.60 -4.16 -15.75
CA TYR A 273 -9.32 -2.78 -15.36
C TYR A 273 -8.06 -2.67 -14.49
N THR A 274 -8.02 -3.41 -13.37
CA THR A 274 -6.90 -3.37 -12.42
C THR A 274 -5.66 -4.05 -12.98
N ARG A 275 -5.85 -5.07 -13.85
CA ARG A 275 -4.78 -5.82 -14.51
C ARG A 275 -3.74 -6.40 -13.53
N SER A 276 -4.16 -6.71 -12.32
CA SER A 276 -3.28 -7.21 -11.26
C SER A 276 -3.59 -8.70 -11.00
N PRO A 277 -2.66 -9.63 -11.32
CA PRO A 277 -2.87 -11.04 -10.99
C PRO A 277 -3.11 -11.21 -9.49
N GLY A 278 -4.17 -11.94 -9.14
CA GLY A 278 -4.52 -12.25 -7.76
C GLY A 278 -5.25 -11.14 -7.00
N MET A 279 -5.61 -10.03 -7.65
CA MET A 279 -6.42 -8.96 -7.08
C MET A 279 -7.43 -8.44 -8.11
N GLN A 280 -8.68 -8.27 -7.72
CA GLN A 280 -9.69 -7.64 -8.57
C GLN A 280 -10.49 -6.62 -7.77
N GLY A 281 -10.78 -5.45 -8.35
CA GLY A 281 -11.67 -4.46 -7.72
C GLY A 281 -13.10 -5.01 -7.62
N PHE A 282 -13.89 -4.52 -6.65
CA PHE A 282 -15.29 -4.91 -6.54
C PHE A 282 -16.08 -4.66 -7.84
N ASN A 283 -15.80 -3.56 -8.54
CA ASN A 283 -16.34 -3.28 -9.87
C ASN A 283 -16.06 -4.39 -10.90
N GLU A 284 -14.89 -5.02 -10.87
CA GLU A 284 -14.56 -6.13 -11.78
C GLU A 284 -15.26 -7.42 -11.38
N ILE A 285 -15.29 -7.70 -10.07
CA ILE A 285 -15.90 -8.91 -9.51
C ILE A 285 -17.40 -8.90 -9.82
N CYS A 286 -18.11 -7.83 -9.46
CA CYS A 286 -19.56 -7.76 -9.67
C CYS A 286 -19.94 -7.77 -11.16
N GLU A 287 -19.14 -7.15 -12.03
CA GLU A 287 -19.36 -7.21 -13.48
C GLU A 287 -19.16 -8.62 -14.03
N SER A 288 -18.17 -9.36 -13.50
CA SER A 288 -17.96 -10.76 -13.90
C SER A 288 -19.08 -11.66 -13.39
N GLU A 289 -19.53 -11.49 -12.15
CA GLU A 289 -20.67 -12.22 -11.59
C GLU A 289 -21.98 -11.99 -12.36
N GLY A 290 -22.20 -10.77 -12.85
CA GLY A 290 -23.38 -10.45 -13.66
C GLY A 290 -23.34 -11.03 -15.08
N ARG A 291 -22.16 -11.40 -15.59
CA ARG A 291 -21.96 -11.89 -16.98
C ARG A 291 -21.65 -13.37 -17.08
N GLU A 292 -21.11 -13.96 -16.03
CA GLU A 292 -20.52 -15.30 -16.03
C GLU A 292 -21.10 -16.15 -14.89
N ALA A 293 -21.09 -17.48 -15.05
CA ALA A 293 -21.75 -18.39 -14.11
C ALA A 293 -20.91 -18.65 -12.84
N TRP A 294 -20.75 -17.64 -12.00
CA TRP A 294 -20.10 -17.76 -10.70
C TRP A 294 -21.03 -18.38 -9.65
N THR A 295 -20.46 -19.18 -8.75
CA THR A 295 -21.15 -19.62 -7.53
C THR A 295 -20.65 -18.81 -6.36
N VAL A 296 -21.54 -18.02 -5.74
CA VAL A 296 -21.25 -17.24 -4.54
C VAL A 296 -21.57 -18.08 -3.31
N VAL A 297 -20.60 -18.21 -2.40
CA VAL A 297 -20.70 -18.95 -1.15
C VAL A 297 -20.51 -17.97 0.01
N ARG A 298 -21.33 -18.13 1.04
CA ARG A 298 -21.19 -17.38 2.29
C ARG A 298 -20.99 -18.34 3.44
N ASP A 299 -19.90 -18.14 4.16
CA ASP A 299 -19.69 -18.79 5.45
C ASP A 299 -20.28 -17.91 6.57
N THR A 300 -20.94 -18.54 7.53
CA THR A 300 -21.64 -17.84 8.62
C THR A 300 -20.69 -17.23 9.65
N HIS A 301 -19.43 -17.70 9.73
CA HIS A 301 -18.42 -17.16 10.64
C HIS A 301 -17.64 -16.04 9.98
N MET A 302 -17.13 -16.25 8.76
CA MET A 302 -16.35 -15.21 8.07
C MET A 302 -17.18 -13.97 7.73
N VAL A 303 -18.51 -14.11 7.56
CA VAL A 303 -19.48 -13.06 7.16
C VAL A 303 -19.29 -12.56 5.72
N SER A 304 -18.06 -12.49 5.23
CA SER A 304 -17.73 -12.09 3.86
C SER A 304 -17.89 -13.25 2.87
N PRO A 305 -18.36 -12.99 1.63
CA PRO A 305 -18.52 -14.02 0.62
C PRO A 305 -17.18 -14.43 -0.02
N PHE A 306 -17.20 -15.58 -0.67
CA PHE A 306 -16.30 -15.84 -1.77
C PHE A 306 -17.08 -16.34 -2.98
N ALA A 307 -16.54 -16.17 -4.17
CA ALA A 307 -17.11 -16.72 -5.39
C ALA A 307 -16.11 -17.62 -6.10
N TYR A 308 -16.60 -18.66 -6.75
CA TYR A 308 -15.78 -19.51 -7.60
C TYR A 308 -16.46 -19.85 -8.93
N ARG A 309 -15.63 -20.07 -9.95
CA ARG A 309 -16.02 -20.58 -11.26
C ARG A 309 -14.86 -21.33 -11.87
N GLU A 310 -15.10 -22.58 -12.28
CA GLU A 310 -14.03 -23.47 -12.72
C GLU A 310 -12.89 -23.49 -11.69
N ARG A 311 -11.67 -23.10 -12.08
CA ARG A 311 -10.52 -23.00 -11.18
C ARG A 311 -10.32 -21.60 -10.59
N GLN A 312 -11.15 -20.63 -10.93
CA GLN A 312 -11.04 -19.27 -10.38
C GLN A 312 -11.81 -19.18 -9.07
N TRP A 313 -11.20 -18.54 -8.08
CA TRP A 313 -11.76 -18.34 -6.75
C TRP A 313 -11.40 -16.93 -6.28
N CYS A 314 -12.36 -16.17 -5.75
CA CYS A 314 -12.12 -14.82 -5.24
C CYS A 314 -12.85 -14.63 -3.91
N GLY A 315 -12.12 -14.24 -2.87
CA GLY A 315 -12.68 -13.79 -1.59
C GLY A 315 -12.71 -12.27 -1.56
N TYR A 316 -13.88 -11.68 -1.35
CA TYR A 316 -14.12 -10.24 -1.48
C TYR A 316 -15.25 -9.78 -0.55
N ASP A 317 -15.42 -8.47 -0.38
CA ASP A 317 -16.57 -7.90 0.31
C ASP A 317 -17.65 -7.42 -0.65
N ASP A 318 -18.91 -7.64 -0.27
CA ASP A 318 -20.09 -7.16 -1.00
C ASP A 318 -21.01 -6.34 -0.09
N VAL A 319 -22.15 -5.88 -0.63
CA VAL A 319 -23.09 -5.02 0.09
C VAL A 319 -23.47 -5.60 1.46
N GLN A 320 -23.72 -6.90 1.55
CA GLN A 320 -24.12 -7.55 2.80
C GLN A 320 -22.96 -7.62 3.80
N SER A 321 -21.75 -7.96 3.36
CA SER A 321 -20.62 -8.06 4.27
C SER A 321 -20.14 -6.69 4.75
N VAL A 322 -20.14 -5.66 3.88
CA VAL A 322 -19.80 -4.29 4.30
C VAL A 322 -20.86 -3.68 5.20
N GLU A 323 -22.16 -4.00 5.03
CA GLU A 323 -23.20 -3.59 5.97
C GLU A 323 -22.94 -4.17 7.38
N THR A 324 -22.55 -5.44 7.44
CA THR A 324 -22.24 -6.11 8.71
C THR A 324 -20.98 -5.53 9.36
N LYS A 325 -19.91 -5.30 8.58
CA LYS A 325 -18.69 -4.64 9.06
C LYS A 325 -18.93 -3.19 9.48
N ALA A 326 -19.77 -2.45 8.78
CA ALA A 326 -20.15 -1.10 9.20
C ALA A 326 -20.93 -1.12 10.52
N SER A 327 -21.82 -2.10 10.69
CA SER A 327 -22.53 -2.30 11.95
C SER A 327 -21.59 -2.69 13.09
N TYR A 328 -20.53 -3.47 12.78
CA TYR A 328 -19.45 -3.80 13.72
C TYR A 328 -18.78 -2.54 14.24
N ILE A 329 -18.38 -1.63 13.34
CA ILE A 329 -17.78 -0.33 13.69
C ILE A 329 -18.66 0.44 14.67
N VAL A 330 -19.97 0.53 14.39
CA VAL A 330 -20.94 1.19 15.28
C VAL A 330 -20.99 0.51 16.65
N SER A 331 -21.06 -0.83 16.68
CA SER A 331 -21.20 -1.60 17.92
C SER A 331 -19.99 -1.52 18.85
N PHE A 332 -18.79 -1.35 18.29
CA PHE A 332 -17.53 -1.22 19.03
C PHE A 332 -17.12 0.24 19.26
N GLY A 333 -17.97 1.21 18.91
CA GLY A 333 -17.69 2.63 19.13
C GLY A 333 -16.47 3.15 18.39
N LEU A 334 -16.07 2.48 17.30
CA LEU A 334 -14.88 2.84 16.54
C LEU A 334 -15.05 4.20 15.85
N ALA A 335 -13.95 4.90 15.60
CA ALA A 335 -13.93 6.27 15.04
C ALA A 335 -14.58 6.37 13.65
N GLY A 336 -14.66 5.26 12.91
CA GLY A 336 -15.37 5.15 11.65
C GLY A 336 -14.77 4.08 10.75
N ALA A 337 -15.15 4.15 9.46
CA ALA A 337 -14.55 3.32 8.42
C ALA A 337 -13.55 4.08 7.56
N MET A 338 -12.53 3.35 7.13
CA MET A 338 -11.59 3.67 6.07
C MET A 338 -11.85 2.69 4.92
N VAL A 339 -11.73 3.13 3.66
CA VAL A 339 -11.86 2.22 2.51
C VAL A 339 -10.62 2.25 1.62
N TRP A 340 -10.20 1.07 1.20
CA TRP A 340 -9.16 0.85 0.20
C TRP A 340 -9.74 0.08 -0.99
N SER A 341 -10.03 0.72 -2.12
CA SER A 341 -9.97 2.17 -2.36
C SER A 341 -11.21 2.63 -3.13
N ILE A 342 -11.44 3.95 -3.18
CA ILE A 342 -12.67 4.50 -3.77
C ILE A 342 -12.87 4.08 -5.22
N GLU A 343 -11.79 3.97 -5.98
CA GLU A 343 -11.83 3.63 -7.40
C GLU A 343 -12.06 2.13 -7.68
N THR A 344 -12.13 1.27 -6.65
CA THR A 344 -12.42 -0.17 -6.83
C THR A 344 -13.85 -0.54 -6.44
N ASP A 345 -14.62 0.39 -5.88
CA ASP A 345 -16.08 0.25 -5.79
C ASP A 345 -16.72 0.34 -7.19
N ASP A 346 -17.98 -0.04 -7.32
CA ASP A 346 -18.76 0.14 -8.55
C ASP A 346 -19.17 1.61 -8.71
N PHE A 347 -18.21 2.48 -9.02
CA PHE A 347 -18.39 3.93 -9.13
C PHE A 347 -19.22 4.36 -10.34
N HIS A 348 -19.49 3.46 -11.28
CA HIS A 348 -20.41 3.70 -12.40
C HIS A 348 -21.84 3.22 -12.12
N GLY A 349 -22.04 2.33 -11.13
CA GLY A 349 -23.34 1.72 -10.86
C GLY A 349 -23.74 0.71 -11.93
N ASN A 350 -22.79 -0.05 -12.47
CA ASN A 350 -23.03 -1.03 -13.52
C ASN A 350 -23.67 -2.32 -12.97
N CYS A 351 -23.39 -2.65 -11.72
CA CYS A 351 -23.83 -3.88 -11.07
C CYS A 351 -25.04 -3.65 -10.16
N HIS A 352 -25.23 -2.43 -9.67
CA HIS A 352 -26.23 -2.08 -8.65
C HIS A 352 -27.09 -0.89 -9.08
N ALA A 353 -28.08 -0.53 -8.26
CA ALA A 353 -29.05 0.53 -8.56
C ALA A 353 -28.44 1.95 -8.64
N GLY A 354 -27.17 2.12 -8.28
CA GLY A 354 -26.47 3.40 -8.33
C GLY A 354 -24.96 3.24 -8.06
N PRO A 355 -24.19 4.33 -8.25
CA PRO A 355 -22.75 4.32 -8.07
C PRO A 355 -22.36 4.17 -6.59
N PHE A 356 -21.15 3.67 -6.37
CA PHE A 356 -20.54 3.48 -5.04
C PHE A 356 -21.41 2.67 -4.07
N PRO A 357 -21.90 1.47 -4.45
CA PRO A 357 -22.82 0.70 -3.63
C PRO A 357 -22.22 0.29 -2.27
N LEU A 358 -20.95 -0.09 -2.22
CA LEU A 358 -20.32 -0.49 -0.96
C LEU A 358 -20.12 0.71 -0.03
N ILE A 359 -19.57 1.80 -0.57
CA ILE A 359 -19.35 3.03 0.20
C ILE A 359 -20.67 3.63 0.70
N THR A 360 -21.69 3.68 -0.16
CA THR A 360 -23.02 4.19 0.20
C THR A 360 -23.64 3.37 1.32
N THR A 361 -23.47 2.06 1.30
CA THR A 361 -23.93 1.15 2.35
C THR A 361 -23.24 1.45 3.67
N ILE A 362 -21.90 1.51 3.69
CA ILE A 362 -21.12 1.80 4.89
C ILE A 362 -21.53 3.17 5.47
N ARG A 363 -21.59 4.21 4.63
CA ARG A 363 -21.99 5.57 5.04
C ARG A 363 -23.37 5.57 5.69
N THR A 364 -24.34 4.87 5.10
CA THR A 364 -25.71 4.82 5.60
C THR A 364 -25.76 4.20 6.99
N VAL A 365 -25.07 3.07 7.20
CA VAL A 365 -25.01 2.40 8.51
C VAL A 365 -24.36 3.29 9.56
N LEU A 366 -23.22 3.92 9.26
CA LEU A 366 -22.52 4.78 10.22
C LEU A 366 -23.31 6.05 10.55
N ARG A 367 -24.06 6.61 9.60
CA ARG A 367 -24.92 7.79 9.83
C ARG A 367 -26.14 7.44 10.66
N ASP A 368 -26.82 6.34 10.33
CA ASP A 368 -28.07 5.94 10.97
C ASP A 368 -27.83 5.28 12.34
N GLY A 369 -26.58 4.91 12.65
CA GLY A 369 -26.18 4.33 13.93
C GLY A 369 -26.76 2.95 14.17
N LYS A 370 -26.96 2.15 13.11
CA LYS A 370 -27.51 0.78 13.24
C LYS A 370 -26.45 -0.17 13.81
N PRO A 371 -26.61 -0.69 15.04
CA PRO A 371 -25.67 -1.66 15.60
C PRO A 371 -25.91 -3.05 14.98
N ILE A 372 -24.91 -3.95 15.08
CA ILE A 372 -25.07 -5.36 14.70
C ILE A 372 -26.31 -5.94 15.41
N PRO A 373 -27.23 -6.63 14.72
CA PRO A 373 -28.25 -7.42 15.39
C PRO A 373 -27.55 -8.51 16.21
N THR A 374 -27.70 -8.46 17.53
CA THR A 374 -27.04 -9.38 18.47
C THR A 374 -27.24 -10.83 18.03
N PRO A 375 -26.17 -11.60 17.75
CA PRO A 375 -26.31 -13.02 17.51
C PRO A 375 -26.90 -13.66 18.77
N THR A 376 -28.05 -14.32 18.63
CA THR A 376 -28.59 -15.16 19.70
C THR A 376 -27.55 -16.24 20.01
N PRO A 377 -27.15 -16.47 21.27
CA PRO A 377 -26.16 -17.48 21.60
C PRO A 377 -26.68 -18.85 21.18
N THR A 378 -26.11 -19.41 20.12
CA THR A 378 -26.25 -20.83 19.80
C THR A 378 -25.56 -21.62 20.91
N PRO A 379 -26.23 -22.60 21.54
CA PRO A 379 -25.63 -23.35 22.63
C PRO A 379 -24.37 -24.07 22.18
N THR A 380 -23.32 -23.94 22.98
CA THR A 380 -22.08 -24.72 22.90
C THR A 380 -22.40 -26.19 22.64
N PRO A 381 -21.86 -26.83 21.60
CA PRO A 381 -22.04 -28.27 21.42
C PRO A 381 -21.39 -28.99 22.60
N THR A 382 -22.21 -29.74 23.32
CA THR A 382 -21.76 -30.68 24.35
C THR A 382 -20.93 -31.78 23.66
N PRO A 383 -19.77 -32.19 24.20
CA PRO A 383 -18.97 -33.25 23.59
C PRO A 383 -19.78 -34.54 23.56
N THR A 384 -20.04 -35.03 22.35
CA THR A 384 -20.64 -36.36 22.14
C THR A 384 -19.51 -37.40 22.11
N PRO A 385 -19.67 -38.58 22.74
CA PRO A 385 -18.60 -39.56 22.84
C PRO A 385 -18.19 -40.14 21.48
N GLU A 386 -16.89 -40.29 21.33
CA GLU A 386 -16.18 -40.95 20.24
C GLU A 386 -16.65 -42.40 20.03
N PRO A 387 -16.94 -42.83 18.78
CA PRO A 387 -17.04 -44.24 18.44
C PRO A 387 -15.70 -44.80 17.98
N GLU A 388 -15.40 -45.99 18.46
CA GLU A 388 -14.18 -46.76 18.30
C GLU A 388 -13.75 -47.06 16.85
N THR A 389 -12.43 -47.18 16.74
CA THR A 389 -11.58 -47.57 15.62
C THR A 389 -12.02 -48.85 14.89
N THR A 390 -11.94 -48.84 13.56
CA THR A 390 -11.62 -50.03 12.75
C THR A 390 -10.56 -49.69 11.72
N THR A 391 -9.42 -50.35 11.86
CA THR A 391 -8.25 -50.32 10.99
C THR A 391 -8.54 -51.08 9.72
N ASP A 392 -8.31 -50.49 8.55
CA ASP A 392 -8.17 -51.26 7.32
C ASP A 392 -6.96 -50.81 6.51
N THR A 393 -6.20 -51.81 6.05
CA THR A 393 -4.87 -51.69 5.46
C THR A 393 -5.01 -51.58 3.95
N THR A 394 -4.35 -50.63 3.29
CA THR A 394 -4.24 -50.65 1.82
C THR A 394 -2.84 -50.26 1.35
N THR A 395 -2.36 -51.07 0.41
CA THR A 395 -1.01 -51.24 -0.11
C THR A 395 -0.56 -50.09 -1.02
N THR A 396 0.66 -49.59 -0.78
CA THR A 396 1.36 -48.60 -1.60
C THR A 396 1.89 -49.23 -2.90
N THR A 397 1.65 -48.58 -4.05
CA THR A 397 2.34 -48.89 -5.31
C THR A 397 3.17 -47.67 -5.72
N THR A 398 4.50 -47.81 -5.78
CA THR A 398 5.45 -46.79 -6.21
C THR A 398 5.60 -46.84 -7.73
N THR A 399 5.56 -45.67 -8.40
CA THR A 399 6.02 -45.50 -9.79
C THR A 399 7.03 -44.37 -9.81
N THR A 400 8.21 -44.65 -10.37
CA THR A 400 9.36 -43.75 -10.46
C THR A 400 9.35 -42.92 -11.76
N THR A 401 9.76 -41.66 -11.69
CA THR A 401 10.04 -40.76 -12.84
C THR A 401 11.16 -39.78 -12.40
N PRO A 402 12.03 -39.30 -13.31
CA PRO A 402 13.44 -39.01 -13.01
C PRO A 402 13.71 -37.70 -12.26
N SER A 403 14.84 -37.70 -11.56
CA SER A 403 15.31 -36.65 -10.66
C SER A 403 15.86 -35.41 -11.40
N PRO A 404 15.56 -34.18 -10.95
CA PRO A 404 16.23 -32.94 -11.38
C PRO A 404 17.62 -32.76 -10.71
N PRO A 405 18.49 -31.88 -11.26
CA PRO A 405 19.87 -31.68 -10.79
C PRO A 405 19.96 -31.06 -9.37
N PRO A 406 21.10 -31.19 -8.67
CA PRO A 406 21.19 -30.93 -7.24
C PRO A 406 21.11 -29.43 -6.84
N PRO A 407 20.66 -29.11 -5.61
CA PRO A 407 20.04 -27.83 -5.24
C PRO A 407 20.99 -26.65 -4.95
N SER A 408 22.30 -26.75 -5.21
CA SER A 408 23.27 -25.79 -4.67
C SER A 408 23.82 -24.76 -5.66
N THR A 409 23.46 -24.81 -6.95
CA THR A 409 24.00 -23.87 -7.97
C THR A 409 22.97 -22.93 -8.58
N VAL A 410 21.67 -23.16 -8.35
CA VAL A 410 20.57 -22.35 -8.90
C VAL A 410 20.06 -21.25 -7.96
N CYS A 411 20.25 -21.43 -6.66
CA CYS A 411 19.86 -20.46 -5.63
C CYS A 411 21.10 -19.76 -5.08
N HIS A 412 21.26 -18.48 -5.42
CA HIS A 412 22.33 -17.64 -4.89
C HIS A 412 21.80 -16.54 -3.96
N ARG A 413 20.48 -16.33 -3.92
CA ARG A 413 19.78 -15.45 -2.97
C ARG A 413 18.38 -15.96 -2.63
N GLU A 414 17.85 -15.48 -1.51
CA GLU A 414 16.43 -15.64 -1.15
C GLU A 414 15.54 -14.93 -2.18
N GLY A 415 14.45 -15.55 -2.60
CA GLY A 415 13.53 -15.01 -3.62
C GLY A 415 13.69 -15.67 -4.99
N PHE A 416 13.40 -14.94 -6.06
CA PHE A 416 13.40 -15.51 -7.41
C PHE A 416 14.77 -15.39 -8.08
N ASN A 417 15.29 -16.50 -8.58
CA ASN A 417 16.61 -16.63 -9.21
C ASN A 417 16.41 -17.13 -10.65
N THR A 418 17.22 -16.65 -11.60
CA THR A 418 17.14 -17.09 -13.00
C THR A 418 17.43 -18.58 -13.18
N ASP A 419 16.74 -19.22 -14.13
CA ASP A 419 17.20 -20.51 -14.64
C ASP A 419 18.34 -20.28 -15.65
N PRO A 420 19.53 -20.88 -15.46
CA PRO A 420 20.70 -20.66 -16.31
C PRO A 420 20.60 -21.32 -17.69
N GLU A 421 19.66 -22.26 -17.90
CA GLU A 421 19.46 -23.01 -19.14
C GLU A 421 18.18 -22.59 -19.88
N ASP A 422 17.19 -22.04 -19.17
CA ASP A 422 15.93 -21.55 -19.76
C ASP A 422 15.58 -20.14 -19.27
N CYS A 423 15.83 -19.14 -20.11
CA CYS A 423 15.47 -17.74 -19.84
C CYS A 423 13.96 -17.48 -19.66
N THR A 424 13.10 -18.44 -20.04
CA THR A 424 11.65 -18.39 -19.80
C THR A 424 11.25 -19.10 -18.51
N ALA A 425 12.23 -19.55 -17.71
CA ALA A 425 12.02 -20.20 -16.44
C ALA A 425 12.86 -19.56 -15.32
N PHE A 426 12.47 -19.82 -14.08
CA PHE A 426 13.13 -19.29 -12.89
C PHE A 426 12.86 -20.15 -11.66
N TYR A 427 13.65 -19.97 -10.62
CA TYR A 427 13.51 -20.68 -9.36
C TYR A 427 13.07 -19.75 -8.23
N SER A 428 12.09 -20.15 -7.41
CA SER A 428 11.89 -19.56 -6.08
C SER A 428 12.73 -20.31 -5.07
N CYS A 429 13.60 -19.58 -4.39
CA CYS A 429 14.57 -20.11 -3.44
C CYS A 429 14.23 -19.60 -2.05
N HIS A 430 14.01 -20.53 -1.12
CA HIS A 430 13.74 -20.26 0.28
C HIS A 430 14.79 -20.90 1.19
N GLN A 431 15.44 -20.11 2.02
CA GLN A 431 16.49 -20.56 2.92
C GLN A 431 15.86 -21.14 4.19
N VAL A 432 16.00 -22.46 4.37
CA VAL A 432 15.48 -23.18 5.53
C VAL A 432 16.66 -23.75 6.30
N GLY A 433 17.17 -23.00 7.28
CA GLY A 433 18.42 -23.35 7.96
C GLY A 433 19.60 -23.31 7.00
N ASP A 434 20.37 -24.40 6.91
CA ASP A 434 21.59 -24.50 6.09
C ASP A 434 21.35 -25.02 4.66
N HIS A 435 20.10 -25.13 4.21
CA HIS A 435 19.76 -25.61 2.87
C HIS A 435 18.73 -24.73 2.17
N TRP A 436 18.77 -24.76 0.84
CA TRP A 436 17.80 -24.09 -0.03
C TRP A 436 16.65 -25.04 -0.35
N GLN A 437 15.43 -24.56 -0.14
CA GLN A 437 14.21 -25.12 -0.69
C GLN A 437 13.94 -24.44 -2.03
N VAL A 438 13.92 -25.22 -3.12
CA VAL A 438 13.98 -24.71 -4.50
C VAL A 438 12.74 -25.16 -5.27
N TYR A 439 12.10 -24.25 -5.96
CA TYR A 439 10.91 -24.51 -6.79
C TYR A 439 11.10 -23.91 -8.17
N HIS A 440 10.86 -24.68 -9.23
CA HIS A 440 11.01 -24.26 -10.63
C HIS A 440 9.68 -23.73 -11.20
N PHE A 441 9.72 -22.63 -11.93
CA PHE A 441 8.57 -21.94 -12.51
C PHE A 441 8.84 -21.58 -13.97
N GLN A 442 7.76 -21.54 -14.77
CA GLN A 442 7.80 -21.02 -16.13
C GLN A 442 7.09 -19.67 -16.22
N CYS A 443 7.68 -18.74 -16.92
CA CYS A 443 7.02 -17.52 -17.37
C CYS A 443 5.89 -17.80 -18.36
N ALA A 444 4.97 -16.85 -18.50
CA ALA A 444 3.88 -16.95 -19.47
C ALA A 444 4.43 -16.94 -20.91
N PRO A 445 3.72 -17.55 -21.89
CA PRO A 445 4.18 -17.56 -23.28
C PRO A 445 4.50 -16.15 -23.81
N GLY A 446 5.72 -15.97 -24.34
CA GLY A 446 6.21 -14.68 -24.85
C GLY A 446 6.88 -13.78 -23.83
N THR A 447 7.06 -14.25 -22.59
CA THR A 447 7.76 -13.53 -21.51
C THR A 447 8.99 -14.30 -21.01
N VAL A 448 9.97 -13.57 -20.47
CA VAL A 448 11.25 -14.06 -19.97
C VAL A 448 11.43 -13.57 -18.54
N PHE A 449 12.11 -14.34 -17.70
CA PHE A 449 12.30 -13.94 -16.30
C PHE A 449 13.43 -12.91 -16.20
N VAL A 450 13.12 -11.75 -15.62
CA VAL A 450 14.08 -10.66 -15.42
C VAL A 450 14.43 -10.59 -13.94
N GLU A 451 15.65 -11.02 -13.60
CA GLU A 451 16.08 -11.15 -12.21
C GLU A 451 16.09 -9.82 -11.45
N ASP A 452 16.46 -8.72 -12.10
CA ASP A 452 16.47 -7.37 -11.49
C ASP A 452 15.06 -6.87 -11.16
N LEU A 453 14.06 -7.27 -11.95
CA LEU A 453 12.66 -6.90 -11.75
C LEU A 453 11.90 -7.92 -10.89
N GLN A 454 12.50 -9.08 -10.61
CA GLN A 454 11.89 -10.19 -9.87
C GLN A 454 10.54 -10.61 -10.46
N THR A 455 10.40 -10.55 -11.78
CA THR A 455 9.16 -10.87 -12.50
C THR A 455 9.44 -11.33 -13.93
N CYS A 456 8.42 -11.90 -14.59
CA CYS A 456 8.45 -12.17 -16.01
C CYS A 456 8.05 -10.91 -16.80
N ASP A 457 8.83 -10.55 -17.81
CA ASP A 457 8.59 -9.39 -18.69
C ASP A 457 8.66 -9.81 -20.16
N PHE A 458 8.18 -8.97 -21.08
CA PHE A 458 8.11 -9.32 -22.50
C PHE A 458 9.48 -9.59 -23.09
N ALA A 459 9.64 -10.72 -23.78
CA ALA A 459 10.91 -11.15 -24.38
C ALA A 459 11.48 -10.12 -25.40
N GLN A 460 10.60 -9.29 -25.96
CA GLN A 460 10.93 -8.28 -26.97
C GLN A 460 11.81 -7.15 -26.42
N ASP A 461 11.65 -6.86 -25.12
CA ASP A 461 12.33 -5.78 -24.41
C ASP A 461 13.65 -6.26 -23.76
N HIS A 462 13.87 -7.57 -23.70
CA HIS A 462 15.02 -8.22 -23.03
C HIS A 462 15.66 -9.30 -23.93
N GLN A 463 15.95 -8.95 -25.19
CA GLN A 463 16.45 -9.87 -26.22
C GLN A 463 17.81 -10.50 -25.89
N ASP A 464 18.56 -9.87 -24.99
CA ASP A 464 19.87 -10.31 -24.49
C ASP A 464 19.78 -11.46 -23.48
N LEU A 465 18.62 -11.67 -22.84
CA LEU A 465 18.44 -12.73 -21.84
C LEU A 465 18.24 -14.13 -22.44
N CYS A 466 17.86 -14.24 -23.72
CA CYS A 466 17.47 -15.51 -24.37
C CYS A 466 18.34 -15.94 -25.57
N VAL A 467 19.59 -15.49 -25.64
CA VAL A 467 20.42 -15.63 -26.86
C VAL A 467 20.72 -17.08 -27.27
N ASN A 468 20.52 -18.07 -26.38
CA ASN A 468 20.86 -19.48 -26.64
C ASN A 468 19.67 -20.45 -26.73
N ASN A 469 18.41 -20.00 -26.57
CA ASN A 469 17.26 -20.90 -26.65
C ASN A 469 16.54 -20.76 -28.00
N SER A 470 16.57 -21.82 -28.81
CA SER A 470 15.99 -21.88 -30.15
C SER A 470 14.46 -21.91 -30.11
N TYR A 471 13.82 -20.77 -29.88
CA TYR A 471 12.38 -20.57 -30.09
C TYR A 471 12.17 -19.66 -31.30
N SER A 472 11.95 -20.26 -32.47
CA SER A 472 11.49 -19.53 -33.66
C SER A 472 9.98 -19.30 -33.57
N TYR A 473 9.55 -18.05 -33.39
CA TYR A 473 8.14 -17.68 -33.54
C TYR A 473 7.87 -17.36 -35.02
N ASN A 474 6.92 -18.09 -35.62
CA ASN A 474 6.51 -17.92 -37.01
C ASN A 474 5.64 -16.65 -37.15
N HIS A 475 6.14 -15.66 -37.89
CA HIS A 475 5.40 -14.45 -38.28
C HIS A 475 4.38 -14.76 -39.38
N GLN A 476 3.09 -14.86 -39.05
CA GLN A 476 2.01 -14.56 -40.01
C GLN A 476 0.78 -13.97 -39.31
N ASN A 477 0.70 -12.63 -39.28
CA ASN A 477 -0.57 -11.90 -39.27
C ASN A 477 -0.36 -10.56 -40.01
N PRO A 478 -1.13 -10.22 -41.06
CA PRO A 478 -0.77 -9.17 -42.01
C PRO A 478 -1.33 -7.79 -41.66
N ASN A 479 -1.14 -7.30 -40.42
CA ASN A 479 -1.57 -5.96 -40.00
C ASN A 479 -0.63 -5.30 -38.96
N SER A 480 0.69 -5.42 -39.12
CA SER A 480 1.64 -4.60 -38.37
C SER A 480 1.93 -3.29 -39.10
N ILE A 481 1.51 -2.17 -38.52
CA ILE A 481 2.05 -0.85 -38.86
C ILE A 481 3.34 -0.71 -38.04
N ASP A 482 4.46 -0.68 -38.75
CA ASP A 482 5.80 -0.52 -38.23
C ASP A 482 6.01 0.94 -37.78
N TYR A 483 6.36 1.16 -36.51
CA TYR A 483 6.85 2.46 -36.03
C TYR A 483 8.37 2.38 -35.91
N ASP A 484 9.03 2.63 -37.04
CA ASP A 484 10.47 2.74 -37.10
C ASP A 484 10.90 4.16 -36.66
N TYR A 485 11.65 4.25 -35.57
CA TYR A 485 12.20 5.50 -35.05
C TYR A 485 13.52 5.83 -35.77
N GLU A 486 13.46 6.14 -37.07
CA GLU A 486 14.54 6.88 -37.72
C GLU A 486 14.36 8.38 -37.49
N VAL A 487 15.38 9.01 -36.89
CA VAL A 487 15.47 10.45 -36.70
C VAL A 487 15.62 11.13 -38.07
N ASP A 488 14.50 11.55 -38.66
CA ASP A 488 14.49 12.37 -39.88
C ASP A 488 15.03 13.78 -39.57
N GLN A 489 16.34 13.96 -39.79
CA GLN A 489 17.02 15.26 -39.69
C GLN A 489 16.44 16.33 -40.64
N ASN A 490 15.54 16.00 -41.58
CA ASN A 490 14.92 17.00 -42.44
C ASN A 490 13.76 17.78 -41.80
N ARG A 491 13.26 17.40 -40.61
CA ARG A 491 12.23 18.18 -39.89
C ARG A 491 12.77 19.37 -39.09
N LEU A 492 14.07 19.43 -38.81
CA LEU A 492 14.71 20.57 -38.12
C LEU A 492 14.93 21.80 -39.01
N ASN A 493 14.83 21.65 -40.34
CA ASN A 493 15.07 22.73 -41.30
C ASN A 493 13.82 23.55 -41.67
N LYS A 494 12.65 23.26 -41.07
CA LYS A 494 11.38 23.97 -41.36
C LYS A 494 10.89 24.94 -40.28
N VAL A 495 11.65 25.15 -39.20
CA VAL A 495 11.29 26.17 -38.19
C VAL A 495 11.78 27.55 -38.66
N PRO A 496 10.90 28.56 -38.83
CA PRO A 496 11.32 29.89 -39.24
C PRO A 496 12.35 30.46 -38.25
N LYS A 497 13.48 30.99 -38.76
CA LYS A 497 14.58 31.57 -37.94
C LYS A 497 14.07 32.51 -36.83
N ALA A 498 13.00 33.26 -37.08
CA ALA A 498 12.40 34.18 -36.11
C ALA A 498 11.89 33.50 -34.82
N LYS A 499 11.35 32.27 -34.88
CA LYS A 499 10.86 31.53 -33.70
C LYS A 499 11.99 30.90 -32.88
N LYS A 500 13.12 30.57 -33.53
CA LYS A 500 14.31 30.03 -32.86
C LYS A 500 15.02 31.12 -32.05
N THR A 501 15.07 32.35 -32.57
CA THR A 501 15.64 33.51 -31.87
C THR A 501 14.79 33.92 -30.66
N ASP A 502 13.45 33.97 -30.79
CA ASP A 502 12.54 34.30 -29.68
C ASP A 502 12.64 33.28 -28.53
N PHE A 503 12.75 31.98 -28.85
CA PHE A 503 12.94 30.93 -27.85
C PHE A 503 14.30 31.04 -27.12
N LEU A 504 15.39 31.26 -27.87
CA LEU A 504 16.73 31.44 -27.30
C LEU A 504 16.83 32.71 -26.44
N GLU A 505 16.13 33.77 -26.80
CA GLU A 505 16.11 35.03 -26.04
C GLU A 505 15.27 34.91 -24.76
N LYS A 506 14.17 34.15 -24.79
CA LYS A 506 13.39 33.77 -23.60
C LYS A 506 14.18 32.89 -22.65
N MET A 507 14.91 31.90 -23.17
CA MET A 507 15.82 31.05 -22.39
C MET A 507 16.92 31.86 -21.70
N LYS A 508 17.57 32.79 -22.41
CA LYS A 508 18.59 33.67 -21.81
C LYS A 508 18.03 34.60 -20.74
N ARG A 509 16.80 35.10 -20.91
CA ARG A 509 16.11 35.90 -19.87
C ARG A 509 15.77 35.07 -18.64
N PHE A 510 15.38 33.80 -18.84
CA PHE A 510 15.08 32.88 -17.75
C PHE A 510 16.35 32.53 -16.95
N GLU A 511 17.45 32.18 -17.62
CA GLU A 511 18.74 31.92 -16.98
C GLU A 511 19.28 33.14 -16.21
N LYS A 512 19.11 34.35 -16.75
CA LYS A 512 19.47 35.59 -16.07
C LYS A 512 18.66 35.78 -14.78
N LYS A 513 17.34 35.52 -14.83
CA LYS A 513 16.46 35.59 -13.65
C LYS A 513 16.83 34.57 -12.58
N LEU A 514 17.22 33.36 -12.97
CA LEU A 514 17.70 32.34 -12.05
C LEU A 514 19.01 32.73 -11.35
N LYS A 515 19.94 33.37 -12.08
CA LYS A 515 21.16 33.94 -11.48
C LYS A 515 20.85 35.08 -10.50
N GLU A 516 19.96 36.00 -10.85
CA GLU A 516 19.56 37.09 -9.96
C GLU A 516 18.88 36.59 -8.67
N ILE A 517 18.06 35.53 -8.76
CA ILE A 517 17.44 34.88 -7.59
C ILE A 517 18.49 34.17 -6.74
N SER A 518 19.46 33.49 -7.36
CA SER A 518 20.57 32.83 -6.66
C SER A 518 21.48 33.83 -5.93
N GLU A 519 21.74 34.99 -6.51
CA GLU A 519 22.58 36.03 -5.90
C GLU A 519 21.84 36.75 -4.75
N ALA A 520 20.53 36.98 -4.89
CA ALA A 520 19.69 37.53 -3.82
C ALA A 520 19.61 36.60 -2.60
N ALA A 521 19.51 35.28 -2.82
CA ALA A 521 19.50 34.29 -1.74
C ALA A 521 20.84 34.20 -0.98
N PHE A 522 21.95 34.53 -1.63
CA PHE A 522 23.30 34.51 -1.04
C PHE A 522 23.61 35.78 -0.21
N LEU A 523 23.01 36.91 -0.58
CA LEU A 523 23.12 38.18 0.17
C LEU A 523 22.27 38.19 1.46
N ASP A 524 21.15 37.47 1.48
CA ASP A 524 20.27 37.40 2.65
C ASP A 524 20.84 36.49 3.77
N THR A 525 21.59 35.45 3.38
CA THR A 525 22.28 34.55 4.32
C THR A 525 23.56 35.17 4.92
N THR A 526 24.19 36.13 4.23
CA THR A 526 25.38 36.82 4.75
C THR A 526 25.05 38.02 5.65
N GLN A 527 23.86 38.61 5.55
CA GLN A 527 23.41 39.66 6.49
C GLN A 527 22.85 39.09 7.81
N ALA A 528 22.36 37.86 7.81
CA ALA A 528 21.89 37.19 9.03
C ALA A 528 23.02 36.75 9.98
N SER A 529 24.27 36.61 9.50
CA SER A 529 25.41 36.14 10.30
C SER A 529 26.29 37.26 10.91
N VAL A 530 26.01 38.54 10.65
CA VAL A 530 26.85 39.68 11.11
C VAL A 530 26.22 40.47 12.28
N LYS A 531 25.07 40.05 12.83
CA LYS A 531 24.47 40.69 14.02
C LYS A 531 24.33 39.76 15.22
N THR A 532 25.47 39.35 15.78
CA THR A 532 25.55 39.00 17.20
C THR A 532 26.46 39.98 17.92
N ARG A 533 25.84 40.73 18.83
CA ARG A 533 26.40 41.76 19.72
C ARG A 533 27.60 41.24 20.51
N THR A 534 28.68 42.01 20.44
CA THR A 534 29.71 42.15 21.46
C THR A 534 29.07 42.57 22.78
N VAL A 535 29.30 41.77 23.84
CA VAL A 535 29.17 42.20 25.24
C VAL A 535 30.53 41.94 25.88
N GLU A 536 31.26 43.01 26.13
CA GLU A 536 32.46 43.02 26.96
C GLU A 536 32.12 43.46 28.40
N ILE A 537 33.14 43.33 29.26
CA ILE A 537 33.39 43.97 30.58
C ILE A 537 33.22 42.98 31.77
N PRO A 538 34.14 42.90 32.76
CA PRO A 538 35.52 42.39 32.72
C PRO A 538 35.84 41.45 33.93
N ALA A 539 37.02 40.83 33.92
CA ALA A 539 37.55 40.06 35.07
C ALA A 539 38.03 40.96 36.23
N LYS A 540 37.84 40.50 37.47
CA LYS A 540 38.74 40.78 38.60
C LYS A 540 38.78 39.63 39.61
N ASP A 541 40.00 39.37 40.03
CA ASP A 541 40.52 38.25 40.81
C ASP A 541 40.26 38.31 42.33
N ASP A 542 40.39 37.10 42.91
CA ASP A 542 40.99 36.72 44.20
C ASP A 542 40.26 37.00 45.54
N ALA A 543 39.96 35.92 46.29
CA ALA A 543 40.60 35.61 47.58
C ALA A 543 39.79 34.62 48.46
N SER A 544 40.39 33.44 48.65
CA SER A 544 40.58 32.72 49.92
C SER A 544 39.41 32.07 50.72
N LYS A 545 39.51 30.73 50.82
CA LYS A 545 39.68 29.90 52.02
C LYS A 545 38.63 29.87 53.17
N ARG A 546 38.28 28.60 53.46
CA ARG A 546 38.11 27.92 54.78
C ARG A 546 36.72 27.88 55.45
N SER A 547 36.19 26.65 55.45
CA SER A 547 35.60 25.86 56.55
C SER A 547 35.24 26.57 57.87
N GLN A 548 34.00 26.37 58.35
CA GLN A 548 33.72 25.73 59.64
C GLN A 548 32.21 25.49 59.88
N HIS A 549 31.92 24.24 60.22
CA HIS A 549 30.98 23.70 61.21
C HIS A 549 29.77 24.49 61.77
N ARG A 550 28.63 23.77 61.70
CA ARG A 550 27.67 23.39 62.77
C ARG A 550 26.75 24.44 63.45
N GLN A 551 25.46 24.05 63.39
CA GLN A 551 24.45 23.98 64.47
C GLN A 551 23.68 25.24 64.90
N ALA A 552 22.38 25.20 64.54
CA ALA A 552 21.23 24.95 65.43
C ALA A 552 20.24 26.08 65.73
N ARG A 553 18.97 25.63 65.81
CA ARG A 553 17.71 26.25 66.32
C ARG A 553 17.00 27.17 65.31
N SER A 554 15.70 27.02 65.02
CA SER A 554 14.57 26.35 65.70
C SER A 554 13.66 25.64 64.71
#